data_AF-A0A2H6K682-F1
#
_entry.id   AF-A0A2H6K682-F1
#
_cell.length_a   1.000
_cell.length_b   1.000
_cell.length_c   1.000
_cell.angle_alpha   90.00
_cell.angle_beta   90.00
_cell.angle_gamma   90.00
#
_symmetry.space_group_name_H-M   'P 1'
#
loop_
_entity.id
_entity.type
_entity.pdbx_description
1 polymer ?
#
loop_
_entity_poly.entity_id
_entity_poly.type
_entity_poly.pdbx_seq_one_letter_code
_entity_poly.pdbx_strand_id
1 'polypeptide(L)'
;MGYTQVGLEDKLYEMYPEILENHISMRLSFDEERDAWVVTFVKGNRSRHAFLDKKDADDCMDGLKCFYLGTLIEQYIKDLEEEIGIA
;
A
#
# COMPACT_ATOMS: atom_id res chain seq x y z
N MET A 1 19.03 1.54 -4.34
CA MET A 1 17.90 1.01 -3.56
C MET A 1 18.36 -0.29 -2.94
N GLY A 2 18.27 -0.43 -1.63
CA GLY A 2 18.76 -1.62 -0.91
C GLY A 2 17.82 -2.82 -0.93
N TYR A 3 16.63 -2.66 -1.52
CA TYR A 3 15.56 -3.66 -1.59
C TYR A 3 14.97 -3.74 -2.99
N THR A 4 14.30 -4.84 -3.27
CA THR A 4 13.55 -5.06 -4.52
C THR A 4 12.09 -4.63 -4.34
N GLN A 5 11.39 -4.42 -5.45
CA GLN A 5 9.94 -4.19 -5.42
C GLN A 5 9.20 -5.28 -4.64
N VAL A 6 9.55 -6.55 -4.89
CA VAL A 6 8.97 -7.71 -4.18
C VAL A 6 9.27 -7.63 -2.68
N GLY A 7 10.50 -7.25 -2.30
CA GLY A 7 10.86 -7.09 -0.89
C GLY A 7 10.07 -6.00 -0.17
N LEU A 8 9.78 -4.88 -0.85
CA LEU A 8 8.91 -3.84 -0.31
C LEU A 8 7.46 -4.33 -0.20
N GLU A 9 6.97 -5.06 -1.21
CA GLU A 9 5.62 -5.62 -1.21
C GLU A 9 5.39 -6.59 -0.04
N ASP A 10 6.31 -7.53 0.15
CA ASP A 10 6.29 -8.49 1.25
C ASP A 10 6.33 -7.76 2.60
N LYS A 11 7.16 -6.70 2.71
CA LYS A 11 7.26 -5.91 3.94
C LYS A 11 5.95 -5.21 4.28
N LEU A 12 5.30 -4.61 3.28
CA LEU A 12 4.01 -3.96 3.47
C LEU A 12 2.92 -4.97 3.86
N TYR A 13 2.90 -6.18 3.28
CA TYR A 13 1.97 -7.23 3.73
C TYR A 13 2.24 -7.70 5.17
N GLU A 14 3.51 -7.78 5.59
CA GLU A 14 3.87 -8.11 6.97
C GLU A 14 3.41 -7.01 7.95
N MET A 15 3.55 -5.75 7.55
CA MET A 15 3.20 -4.59 8.38
C MET A 15 1.69 -4.32 8.46
N TYR A 16 0.96 -4.61 7.38
CA TYR A 16 -0.46 -4.33 7.21
C TYR A 16 -1.26 -5.59 6.88
N PRO A 17 -1.34 -6.55 7.83
CA PRO A 17 -2.07 -7.80 7.62
C PRO A 17 -3.54 -7.57 7.27
N GLU A 18 -4.12 -6.44 7.69
CA GLU A 18 -5.51 -6.06 7.41
C GLU A 18 -5.83 -5.98 5.90
N ILE A 19 -4.83 -5.76 5.04
CA ILE A 19 -5.01 -5.80 3.58
C ILE A 19 -5.53 -7.18 3.16
N LEU A 20 -4.88 -8.25 3.65
CA LEU A 20 -5.25 -9.62 3.34
C LEU A 20 -6.53 -10.04 4.06
N GLU A 21 -6.71 -9.62 5.33
CA GLU A 21 -7.91 -9.90 6.12
C GLU A 21 -9.18 -9.32 5.48
N ASN A 22 -9.07 -8.17 4.82
CA ASN A 22 -10.18 -7.52 4.12
C ASN A 22 -10.34 -7.99 2.66
N HIS A 23 -9.66 -9.06 2.25
CA HIS A 23 -9.66 -9.61 0.88
C HIS A 23 -9.22 -8.59 -0.17
N ILE A 24 -8.28 -7.72 0.18
CA ILE A 24 -7.69 -6.73 -0.71
C ILE A 24 -6.36 -7.29 -1.22
N SER A 25 -6.13 -7.15 -2.53
CA SER A 25 -4.83 -7.42 -3.13
C SER A 25 -4.09 -6.11 -3.31
N MET A 26 -2.83 -6.05 -2.87
CA MET A 26 -1.93 -4.94 -3.10
C MET A 26 -0.92 -5.30 -4.20
N ARG A 27 -0.53 -4.31 -5.00
CA ARG A 27 0.57 -4.41 -5.98
C ARG A 27 1.39 -3.14 -5.96
N LEU A 28 2.69 -3.26 -6.08
CA LEU A 28 3.58 -2.11 -6.25
C LEU A 28 4.00 -1.96 -7.72
N SER A 29 4.25 -0.72 -8.14
CA SER A 29 4.97 -0.41 -9.37
C SER A 29 5.74 0.89 -9.19
N PHE A 30 6.97 0.96 -9.64
CA PHE A 30 7.75 2.19 -9.56
C PHE A 30 7.42 3.12 -10.73
N ASP A 31 7.07 4.37 -10.44
CA ASP A 31 6.88 5.45 -11.42
C ASP A 31 8.18 6.26 -11.50
N GLU A 32 8.94 6.03 -12.58
CA GLU A 32 10.23 6.70 -12.82
C GLU A 32 10.07 8.21 -13.08
N GLU A 33 8.92 8.66 -13.60
CA GLU A 33 8.68 10.09 -13.85
C GLU A 33 8.48 10.85 -12.54
N ARG A 34 7.89 10.18 -11.54
CA ARG A 34 7.58 10.74 -10.22
C ARG A 34 8.62 10.41 -9.15
N ASP A 35 9.58 9.53 -9.45
CA ASP A 35 10.53 8.96 -8.48
C ASP A 35 9.81 8.39 -7.23
N ALA A 36 8.67 7.71 -7.46
CA ALA A 36 7.79 7.25 -6.40
C ALA A 36 7.22 5.85 -6.69
N TRP A 37 6.92 5.11 -5.63
CA TRP A 37 6.21 3.84 -5.70
C TRP A 37 4.71 4.10 -5.79
N VAL A 38 4.06 3.51 -6.78
CA VAL A 38 2.60 3.47 -6.90
C VAL A 38 2.12 2.18 -6.24
N VAL A 39 1.37 2.32 -5.16
CA VAL A 39 0.71 1.22 -4.46
C VAL A 39 -0.70 1.10 -5.00
N THR A 40 -1.07 -0.06 -5.53
CA THR A 40 -2.39 -0.33 -6.08
C THR A 40 -3.12 -1.34 -5.21
N PHE A 41 -4.23 -0.92 -4.61
CA PHE A 41 -5.14 -1.77 -3.84
C PHE A 41 -6.30 -2.21 -4.74
N VAL A 42 -6.67 -3.49 -4.69
CA VAL A 42 -7.72 -4.09 -5.51
C VAL A 42 -8.67 -4.91 -4.63
N LYS A 43 -9.96 -4.60 -4.65
CA LYS A 43 -11.03 -5.37 -3.98
C LYS A 43 -12.14 -5.65 -4.99
N GLY A 44 -12.27 -6.90 -5.43
CA GLY A 44 -13.22 -7.27 -6.49
C GLY A 44 -12.96 -6.50 -7.79
N ASN A 45 -13.92 -5.68 -8.21
CA ASN A 45 -13.85 -4.87 -9.45
C ASN A 45 -13.41 -3.41 -9.20
N ARG A 46 -13.02 -3.05 -7.97
CA ARG A 46 -12.57 -1.72 -7.62
C ARG A 46 -11.08 -1.72 -7.38
N SER A 47 -10.42 -0.64 -7.81
CA SER A 47 -9.01 -0.39 -7.51
C SER A 47 -8.80 1.04 -7.02
N ARG A 48 -7.81 1.22 -6.15
CA ARG A 48 -7.34 2.52 -5.66
C ARG A 48 -5.83 2.57 -5.73
N HIS A 49 -5.29 3.74 -5.97
CA HIS A 49 -3.86 3.98 -6.06
C HIS A 49 -3.44 4.96 -4.97
N ALA A 50 -2.31 4.66 -4.32
CA ALA A 50 -1.61 5.55 -3.41
C ALA A 50 -0.19 5.77 -3.95
N PHE A 51 0.38 6.93 -3.64
CA PHE A 51 1.78 7.23 -3.95
C PHE A 51 2.59 7.15 -2.66
N LEU A 52 3.65 6.36 -2.71
CA LEU A 52 4.62 6.18 -1.65
C LEU A 52 5.93 6.72 -2.19
N ASP A 53 6.40 7.84 -1.65
CA ASP A 53 7.69 8.35 -2.07
C ASP A 53 8.82 7.41 -1.60
N LYS A 54 10.01 7.58 -2.20
CA LYS A 54 11.15 6.73 -1.90
C LYS A 54 11.61 6.83 -0.45
N LYS A 55 11.46 8.00 0.19
CA LYS A 55 11.87 8.21 1.57
C LYS A 55 10.96 7.42 2.51
N ASP A 56 9.66 7.51 2.29
CA ASP A 56 8.68 6.73 3.04
C ASP A 56 8.92 5.23 2.82
N ALA A 57 9.18 4.79 1.59
CA ALA A 57 9.51 3.40 1.30
C ALA A 57 10.77 2.91 2.04
N ASP A 58 11.82 3.74 2.10
CA ASP A 58 13.04 3.46 2.86
C ASP A 58 12.75 3.37 4.37
N ASP A 59 11.97 4.32 4.92
CA ASP A 59 11.56 4.35 6.33
C ASP A 59 10.69 3.12 6.69
N CYS A 60 9.84 2.63 5.78
CA CYS A 60 9.06 1.39 5.96
C CYS A 60 9.97 0.14 5.99
N MET A 61 11.01 0.10 5.16
CA MET A 61 11.96 -1.01 5.12
C MET A 61 12.82 -1.10 6.39
N ASP A 62 13.15 0.04 7.00
CA ASP A 62 13.87 0.11 8.27
C ASP A 62 12.98 -0.22 9.50
N GLY A 63 11.69 -0.51 9.28
CA GLY A 63 10.71 -0.74 10.34
C GLY A 63 10.41 0.51 11.17
N LEU A 64 10.90 1.67 10.73
CA LEU A 64 10.76 2.97 11.39
C LEU A 64 9.50 3.66 10.87
N LYS A 65 8.34 3.18 11.34
CA LYS A 65 7.05 3.86 11.24
C LYS A 65 6.69 4.33 9.82
N CYS A 66 6.06 3.43 9.10
CA CYS A 66 5.26 3.71 7.91
C CYS A 66 3.92 4.42 8.31
N PHE A 67 3.93 5.34 9.29
CA PHE A 67 2.72 5.86 9.96
C PHE A 67 1.79 6.61 9.00
N TYR A 68 2.37 7.28 8.01
CA TYR A 68 1.62 7.97 6.96
C TYR A 68 0.89 6.97 6.05
N LEU A 69 1.57 5.88 5.68
CA LEU A 69 0.98 4.86 4.82
C LEU A 69 -0.09 4.04 5.54
N GLY A 70 0.06 3.75 6.83
CA GLY A 70 -0.93 2.98 7.59
C GLY A 70 -2.28 3.69 7.68
N THR A 71 -2.26 4.98 8.02
CA THR A 71 -3.49 5.79 8.05
C THR A 71 -4.13 5.88 6.67
N LEU A 72 -3.32 6.00 5.61
CA LEU A 72 -3.80 5.98 4.24
C LEU A 72 -4.43 4.63 3.87
N ILE A 73 -3.79 3.51 4.21
CA ILE A 73 -4.30 2.16 3.97
C ILE A 73 -5.66 2.00 4.65
N GLU A 74 -5.76 2.31 5.95
CA GLU A 74 -7.04 2.24 6.67
C GLU A 74 -8.14 3.07 5.98
N GLN A 75 -7.83 4.31 5.58
CA GLN A 75 -8.78 5.16 4.86
C GLN A 75 -9.16 4.56 3.50
N TYR A 76 -8.21 4.02 2.74
CA TYR A 76 -8.47 3.41 1.44
C TYR A 76 -9.34 2.15 1.57
N ILE A 77 -9.09 1.32 2.59
CA ILE A 77 -9.92 0.15 2.89
C ILE A 77 -11.34 0.61 3.15
N LYS A 78 -11.51 1.60 4.03
CA LYS A 78 -12.82 2.14 4.39
C LYS A 78 -13.55 2.74 3.18
N ASP A 79 -12.88 3.57 2.38
CA ASP A 79 -13.46 4.17 1.17
C ASP A 79 -13.88 3.09 0.17
N LEU A 80 -13.06 2.05 -0.01
CA LEU A 80 -13.39 0.92 -0.87
C LEU A 80 -14.62 0.16 -0.35
N GLU A 81 -14.76 -0.01 0.97
CA GLU A 81 -15.91 -0.69 1.58
C GLU A 81 -17.20 0.11 1.48
N GLU A 82 -17.14 1.41 1.73
CA GLU A 82 -18.27 2.33 1.57
C GLU A 82 -18.76 2.33 0.12
N GLU A 83 -17.86 2.35 -0.86
CA GLU A 83 -18.22 2.33 -2.28
C GLU A 83 -18.81 1.01 -2.77
N ILE A 84 -18.45 -0.11 -2.14
CA ILE A 84 -19.00 -1.42 -2.46
C ILE A 84 -20.31 -1.67 -1.67
N GLY A 85 -20.67 -0.78 -0.74
CA GLY A 85 -21.89 -0.87 0.06
C GLY A 85 -21.84 -1.96 1.13
N ILE A 86 -20.65 -2.25 1.66
CA ILE A 86 -20.40 -3.27 2.70
C ILE A 86 -20.26 -2.62 4.10
N ALA A 87 -20.43 -1.29 4.21
CA ALA A 87 -20.32 -0.53 5.46
C ALA A 87 -21.54 -0.69 6.39
#